data_AF-A0A150H0W8-F1
#
_entry.id   AF-A0A150H0W8-F1
#
_cell.length_a   1.000
_cell.length_b   1.000
_cell.length_c   1.000
_cell.angle_alpha   90.00
_cell.angle_beta   90.00
_cell.angle_gamma   90.00
#
_symmetry.space_group_name_H-M   'P 1'
#
loop_
_entity.id
_entity.type
_entity.pdbx_description
1 polymer ?
#
loop_
_entity_poly.entity_id
_entity_poly.type
_entity_poly.pdbx_seq_one_letter_code
_entity_poly.pdbx_strand_id
1 'polypeptide(L)'
;MRTVRPVLVRGFESMVMLRLLLRDPECPNTLGAILHRWPEELDRALSEWGESAEELNKVFEAVRNDWMNNRTESWMALQVPYEGVSEPLRASPFPVYIVSSKAGHRVSALSQAVLGLDLPPDSPRLFSSLLPPEEKKAEALGHISEQPTCASPSARLHFVDDRLDTLLAVRRVPELAARWSLYLADWGYNTEEERDAARREPGIRLLSLAEFRRMLTLGADGLQPLEVPAGAEVSVAR
;
A
#
# COMPACT_ATOMS: atom_id res chain seq x y z
N MET A 1 9.75 1.40 14.38
CA MET A 1 8.78 0.70 13.49
C MET A 1 8.52 1.39 12.17
N ARG A 2 8.14 2.67 12.13
CA ARG A 2 7.84 3.35 10.84
C ARG A 2 8.99 3.24 9.84
N THR A 3 10.22 3.43 10.30
CA THR A 3 11.46 3.34 9.50
C THR A 3 11.65 1.99 8.83
N VAL A 4 11.36 0.88 9.51
CA VAL A 4 11.62 -0.50 9.03
C VAL A 4 10.42 -1.15 8.35
N ARG A 5 9.29 -0.44 8.27
CA ARG A 5 8.08 -0.94 7.65
C ARG A 5 8.17 -1.26 6.14
N PRO A 6 8.99 -0.60 5.31
CA PRO A 6 9.02 -0.91 3.87
C PRO A 6 9.31 -2.39 3.57
N VAL A 7 10.13 -3.06 4.40
CA VAL A 7 10.50 -4.46 4.22
C VAL A 7 9.55 -5.46 4.89
N LEU A 8 8.54 -4.98 5.63
CA LEU A 8 7.58 -5.84 6.34
C LEU A 8 6.61 -6.50 5.36
N VAL A 9 6.64 -7.83 5.26
CA VAL A 9 5.76 -8.58 4.35
C VAL A 9 4.64 -9.28 5.12
N ARG A 10 5.00 -10.02 6.17
CA ARG A 10 4.04 -10.82 6.97
C ARG A 10 3.78 -10.16 8.31
N GLY A 11 2.59 -10.39 8.88
CA GLY A 11 2.19 -9.73 10.14
C GLY A 11 3.12 -10.04 11.32
N PHE A 12 3.48 -11.32 11.51
CA PHE A 12 4.29 -11.77 12.63
C PHE A 12 5.73 -11.20 12.62
N GLU A 13 6.26 -10.88 11.44
CA GLU A 13 7.58 -10.27 11.26
C GLU A 13 7.71 -8.97 12.06
N SER A 14 6.60 -8.24 12.24
CA SER A 14 6.58 -7.03 13.06
C SER A 14 6.95 -7.29 14.53
N MET A 15 6.64 -8.48 15.07
CA MET A 15 7.00 -8.86 16.44
C MET A 15 8.52 -9.06 16.57
N VAL A 16 9.12 -9.71 15.57
CA VAL A 16 10.57 -9.93 15.49
C VAL A 16 11.30 -8.60 15.33
N MET A 17 10.86 -7.76 14.38
CA MET A 17 11.41 -6.41 14.17
C MET A 17 11.32 -5.57 15.45
N LEU A 18 10.18 -5.58 16.13
CA LEU A 18 10.00 -4.85 17.40
C LEU A 18 10.97 -5.33 18.47
N ARG A 19 11.16 -6.64 18.63
CA ARG A 19 12.08 -7.19 19.63
C ARG A 19 13.54 -6.85 19.31
N LEU A 20 13.95 -6.90 18.04
CA LEU A 20 15.29 -6.47 17.61
C LEU A 20 15.50 -4.98 17.92
N LEU A 21 14.54 -4.13 17.55
CA LEU A 21 14.59 -2.70 17.82
C LEU A 21 14.56 -2.38 19.32
N LEU A 22 13.79 -3.08 20.14
CA LEU A 22 13.75 -2.81 21.59
C LEU A 22 15.05 -3.21 22.29
N ARG A 23 15.77 -4.21 21.76
CA ARG A 23 17.09 -4.60 22.28
C ARG A 23 18.17 -3.60 21.91
N ASP A 24 18.05 -2.95 20.76
CA ASP A 24 19.04 -2.01 20.26
C ASP A 24 18.40 -0.86 19.44
N PRO A 25 17.71 0.08 20.11
CA PRO A 25 16.72 0.99 19.50
C PRO A 25 17.26 2.04 18.53
N GLU A 26 18.57 2.28 18.54
CA GLU A 26 19.20 3.28 17.69
C GLU A 26 20.48 2.77 17.00
N CYS A 27 20.73 1.46 17.01
CA CYS A 27 21.92 0.93 16.37
C CYS A 27 21.77 0.93 14.84
N PRO A 28 22.64 1.67 14.13
CA PRO A 28 22.61 1.73 12.67
C PRO A 28 22.77 0.34 12.03
N ASN A 29 23.50 -0.58 12.68
CA ASN A 29 23.69 -1.93 12.16
C ASN A 29 22.39 -2.75 12.21
N THR A 30 21.62 -2.66 13.29
CA THR A 30 20.31 -3.33 13.41
C THR A 30 19.33 -2.77 12.39
N LEU A 31 19.26 -1.44 12.27
CA LEU A 31 18.39 -0.80 11.27
C LEU A 31 18.78 -1.18 9.84
N GLY A 32 20.07 -1.13 9.51
CA GLY A 32 20.58 -1.51 8.19
C GLY A 32 20.38 -3.01 7.89
N ALA A 33 20.54 -3.88 8.87
CA ALA A 33 20.26 -5.32 8.72
C ALA A 33 18.78 -5.55 8.41
N ILE A 34 17.87 -4.90 9.13
CA ILE A 34 16.43 -5.02 8.84
C ILE A 34 16.11 -4.46 7.45
N LEU A 35 16.59 -3.27 7.10
CA LEU A 35 16.22 -2.61 5.83
C LEU A 35 16.79 -3.29 4.58
N HIS A 36 17.94 -3.95 4.68
CA HIS A 36 18.64 -4.46 3.50
C HIS A 36 18.83 -5.97 3.47
N ARG A 37 18.62 -6.67 4.59
CA ARG A 37 18.85 -8.12 4.75
C ARG A 37 17.78 -8.75 5.65
N TRP A 38 16.53 -8.33 5.48
CA TRP A 38 15.43 -8.77 6.36
C TRP A 38 15.25 -10.30 6.38
N PRO A 39 15.24 -11.02 5.24
CA PRO A 39 15.06 -12.48 5.28
C PRO A 39 16.15 -13.18 6.10
N GLU A 40 17.41 -12.80 5.91
CA GLU A 40 18.54 -13.38 6.65
C GLU A 40 18.50 -13.01 8.13
N GLU A 41 18.15 -11.77 8.44
CA GLU A 41 18.05 -11.27 9.82
C GLU A 41 16.88 -11.90 10.58
N LEU A 42 15.75 -12.14 9.90
CA LEU A 42 14.61 -12.87 10.43
C LEU A 42 15.01 -14.31 10.78
N ASP A 43 15.62 -15.05 9.84
CA ASP A 43 16.04 -16.42 10.07
C ASP A 43 17.07 -16.53 11.20
N ARG A 44 18.05 -15.61 11.23
CA ARG A 44 19.04 -15.49 12.30
C ARG A 44 18.38 -15.28 13.67
N ALA A 45 17.46 -14.32 13.76
CA ALA A 45 16.78 -13.97 15.01
C ALA A 45 15.90 -15.12 15.53
N LEU A 46 15.13 -15.76 14.65
CA LEU A 46 14.29 -16.91 15.01
C LEU A 46 15.14 -18.08 15.51
N SER A 47 16.25 -18.38 14.83
CA SER A 47 17.18 -19.43 15.25
C SER A 47 17.83 -19.12 16.61
N GLU A 48 18.28 -17.88 16.82
CA GLU A 48 18.86 -17.42 18.10
C GLU A 48 17.87 -17.56 19.26
N TRP A 49 16.58 -17.30 19.02
CA TRP A 49 15.55 -17.33 20.06
C TRP A 49 14.89 -18.70 20.23
N GLY A 50 15.16 -19.65 19.34
CA GLY A 50 14.50 -20.95 19.30
C GLY A 50 13.00 -20.85 19.01
N GLU A 51 12.59 -19.85 18.23
CA GLU A 51 11.18 -19.57 17.89
C GLU A 51 10.90 -19.97 16.44
N SER A 52 9.69 -20.45 16.15
CA SER A 52 9.27 -20.75 14.77
C SER A 52 8.40 -19.64 14.17
N ALA A 53 8.62 -19.35 12.88
CA ALA A 53 7.77 -18.42 12.13
C ALA A 53 6.29 -18.86 12.15
N GLU A 54 6.03 -20.18 12.12
CA GLU A 54 4.68 -20.74 12.14
C GLU A 54 3.97 -20.46 13.47
N GLU A 55 4.61 -20.72 14.60
CA GLU A 55 4.04 -20.47 15.93
C GLU A 55 3.83 -18.98 16.17
N LEU A 56 4.81 -18.15 15.81
CA LEU A 56 4.68 -16.71 15.91
C LEU A 56 3.53 -16.19 15.05
N ASN A 57 3.34 -16.73 13.84
CA ASN A 57 2.22 -16.37 12.98
C ASN A 57 0.88 -16.80 13.59
N LYS A 58 0.78 -18.00 14.17
CA LYS A 58 -0.43 -18.45 14.88
C LYS A 58 -0.78 -17.52 16.04
N VAL A 59 0.21 -17.15 16.87
CA VAL A 59 0.00 -16.22 17.99
C VAL A 59 -0.42 -14.85 17.51
N PHE A 60 0.28 -14.30 16.51
CA PHE A 60 -0.02 -13.00 15.93
C PHE A 60 -1.47 -12.93 15.41
N GLU A 61 -1.87 -13.93 14.63
CA GLU A 61 -3.22 -13.99 14.05
C GLU A 61 -4.29 -14.20 15.13
N ALA A 62 -4.03 -15.02 16.15
CA ALA A 62 -4.95 -15.22 17.27
C ALA A 62 -5.20 -13.92 18.04
N VAL A 63 -4.14 -13.21 18.45
CA VAL A 63 -4.24 -11.93 19.17
C VAL A 63 -4.94 -10.87 18.32
N ARG A 64 -4.61 -10.81 17.02
CA ARG A 64 -5.21 -9.85 16.10
C ARG A 64 -6.70 -10.10 15.89
N ASN A 65 -7.11 -11.37 15.76
CA ASN A 65 -8.51 -11.75 15.60
C ASN A 65 -9.31 -11.51 16.89
N ASP A 66 -8.76 -11.87 18.05
CA ASP A 66 -9.38 -11.55 19.35
C ASP A 66 -9.59 -10.04 19.50
N TRP A 67 -8.58 -9.23 19.18
CA TRP A 67 -8.69 -7.77 19.29
C TRP A 67 -9.79 -7.23 18.37
N MET A 68 -9.83 -7.69 17.12
CA MET A 68 -10.83 -7.26 16.15
C MET A 68 -12.27 -7.67 16.55
N ASN A 69 -12.44 -8.87 17.12
CA ASN A 69 -13.76 -9.43 17.42
C ASN A 69 -14.30 -9.03 18.80
N ASN A 70 -13.43 -8.94 19.81
CA ASN A 70 -13.82 -8.75 21.21
C ASN A 70 -13.49 -7.35 21.74
N ARG A 71 -12.67 -6.58 21.02
CA ARG A 71 -12.18 -5.25 21.41
C ARG A 71 -12.22 -4.27 20.23
N THR A 72 -13.26 -4.39 19.40
CA THR A 72 -13.39 -3.74 18.08
C THR A 72 -13.20 -2.23 18.12
N GLU A 73 -13.77 -1.53 19.11
CA GLU A 73 -13.64 -0.07 19.23
C GLU A 73 -12.18 0.35 19.36
N SER A 74 -11.44 -0.29 20.27
CA SER A 74 -10.01 -0.02 20.45
C SER A 74 -9.16 -0.42 19.24
N TRP A 75 -9.58 -1.47 18.50
CA TRP A 75 -8.91 -1.85 17.25
C TRP A 75 -9.16 -0.81 16.15
N MET A 76 -10.38 -0.30 16.03
CA MET A 76 -10.80 0.75 15.09
C MET A 76 -10.12 2.08 15.34
N ALA A 77 -9.95 2.48 16.61
CA ALA A 77 -9.30 3.72 16.98
C ALA A 77 -7.85 3.84 16.44
N LEU A 78 -7.21 2.70 16.13
CA LEU A 78 -5.85 2.66 15.57
C LEU A 78 -5.81 2.72 14.03
N GLN A 79 -6.97 2.69 13.35
CA GLN A 79 -7.07 2.61 11.90
C GLN A 79 -7.36 4.00 11.32
N VAL A 80 -6.33 4.83 11.28
CA VAL A 80 -6.45 6.22 10.79
C VAL A 80 -6.19 6.26 9.28
N PRO A 81 -7.16 6.72 8.46
CA PRO A 81 -6.93 6.90 7.04
C PRO A 81 -6.01 8.10 6.80
N TYR A 82 -5.31 8.11 5.66
CA TYR A 82 -4.58 9.30 5.24
C TYR A 82 -5.54 10.48 5.07
N GLU A 83 -5.10 11.65 5.52
CA GLU A 83 -5.93 12.85 5.55
C GLU A 83 -6.46 13.21 4.16
N GLY A 84 -7.77 13.48 4.10
CA GLY A 84 -8.43 13.90 2.87
C GLY A 84 -8.58 12.82 1.80
N VAL A 85 -8.33 11.54 2.11
CA VAL A 85 -8.54 10.41 1.17
C VAL A 85 -9.96 9.86 1.21
N SER A 86 -10.53 9.64 2.40
CA SER A 86 -11.78 8.89 2.53
C SER A 86 -12.96 9.52 1.78
N GLU A 87 -13.09 10.84 1.79
CA GLU A 87 -14.18 11.54 1.10
C GLU A 87 -14.05 11.48 -0.43
N PRO A 88 -12.93 11.89 -1.06
CA PRO A 88 -12.71 11.70 -2.49
C PRO A 88 -12.84 10.25 -2.96
N LEU A 89 -12.39 9.29 -2.14
CA LEU A 89 -12.48 7.87 -2.48
C LEU A 89 -13.94 7.39 -2.54
N ARG A 90 -14.80 7.84 -1.62
CA ARG A 90 -16.24 7.54 -1.66
C ARG A 90 -16.97 8.24 -2.79
N ALA A 91 -16.59 9.49 -3.06
CA ALA A 91 -17.22 10.32 -4.09
C ALA A 91 -16.66 10.07 -5.50
N SER A 92 -15.67 9.19 -5.64
CA SER A 92 -15.02 8.90 -6.92
C SER A 92 -16.07 8.48 -7.97
N PRO A 93 -16.17 9.20 -9.10
CA PRO A 93 -17.06 8.81 -10.19
C PRO A 93 -16.52 7.60 -10.97
N PHE A 94 -15.28 7.19 -10.69
CA PHE A 94 -14.61 6.09 -11.36
C PHE A 94 -14.74 4.78 -10.57
N PRO A 95 -14.78 3.62 -11.26
CA PRO A 95 -14.71 2.32 -10.60
C PRO A 95 -13.41 2.18 -9.78
N VAL A 96 -13.55 1.83 -8.51
CA VAL A 96 -12.43 1.57 -7.58
C VAL A 96 -12.38 0.10 -7.22
N TYR A 97 -11.18 -0.47 -7.32
CA TYR A 97 -10.84 -1.83 -6.90
C TYR A 97 -9.82 -1.77 -5.76
N ILE A 98 -9.93 -2.66 -4.79
CA ILE A 98 -8.94 -2.82 -3.71
C ILE A 98 -8.19 -4.13 -3.92
N VAL A 99 -6.86 -4.03 -3.99
CA VAL A 99 -5.97 -5.18 -4.13
C VAL A 99 -5.03 -5.22 -2.91
N SER A 100 -5.10 -6.27 -2.11
CA SER A 100 -4.41 -6.34 -0.81
C SER A 100 -3.85 -7.74 -0.50
N SER A 101 -2.72 -7.80 0.18
CA SER A 101 -2.19 -9.03 0.79
C SER A 101 -2.82 -9.34 2.16
N LYS A 102 -3.69 -8.46 2.67
CA LYS A 102 -4.38 -8.64 3.96
C LYS A 102 -5.60 -9.54 3.80
N ALA A 103 -5.99 -10.23 4.88
CA ALA A 103 -7.19 -11.05 4.93
C ALA A 103 -8.46 -10.26 4.56
N GLY A 104 -9.29 -10.81 3.68
CA GLY A 104 -10.45 -10.13 3.10
C GLY A 104 -11.45 -9.56 4.11
N HIS A 105 -11.79 -10.32 5.15
CA HIS A 105 -12.69 -9.84 6.20
C HIS A 105 -12.16 -8.58 6.91
N ARG A 106 -10.84 -8.43 7.05
CA ARG A 106 -10.23 -7.23 7.64
C ARG A 106 -10.29 -6.05 6.69
N VAL A 107 -9.98 -6.28 5.42
CA VAL A 107 -10.03 -5.23 4.40
C VAL A 107 -11.47 -4.74 4.24
N SER A 108 -12.43 -5.65 4.23
CA SER A 108 -13.86 -5.34 4.19
C SER A 108 -14.30 -4.50 5.38
N ALA A 109 -14.02 -4.95 6.62
CA ALA A 109 -14.36 -4.21 7.83
C ALA A 109 -13.75 -2.79 7.86
N LEU A 110 -12.48 -2.65 7.46
CA LEU A 110 -11.81 -1.35 7.38
C LEU A 110 -12.38 -0.46 6.27
N SER A 111 -12.68 -1.05 5.12
CA SER A 111 -13.27 -0.32 3.99
C SER A 111 -14.60 0.29 4.39
N GLN A 112 -15.45 -0.47 5.09
CA GLN A 112 -16.72 0.04 5.59
C GLN A 112 -16.54 1.06 6.71
N ALA A 113 -15.80 0.72 7.77
CA ALA A 113 -15.75 1.53 8.98
C ALA A 113 -14.92 2.82 8.82
N VAL A 114 -13.82 2.77 8.05
CA VAL A 114 -12.83 3.86 7.98
C VAL A 114 -12.93 4.63 6.67
N LEU A 115 -13.19 3.92 5.56
CA LEU A 115 -13.29 4.53 4.24
C LEU A 115 -14.75 4.84 3.87
N GLY A 116 -15.73 4.19 4.52
CA GLY A 116 -17.15 4.28 4.15
C GLY A 116 -17.45 3.71 2.77
N LEU A 117 -16.70 2.68 2.37
CA LEU A 117 -16.89 1.92 1.13
C LEU A 117 -17.60 0.61 1.44
N ASP A 118 -18.70 0.34 0.75
CA ASP A 118 -19.36 -0.96 0.80
C ASP A 118 -18.62 -1.98 -0.08
N LEU A 119 -17.76 -2.76 0.57
CA LEU A 119 -16.91 -3.79 -0.03
C LEU A 119 -16.97 -5.05 0.84
N PRO A 120 -18.04 -5.85 0.73
CA PRO A 120 -18.11 -7.12 1.44
C PRO A 120 -16.99 -8.08 0.98
N PRO A 121 -16.64 -9.11 1.76
CA PRO A 121 -15.51 -10.00 1.45
C PRO A 121 -15.61 -10.72 0.10
N ASP A 122 -16.81 -10.91 -0.43
CA ASP A 122 -17.14 -11.53 -1.72
C ASP A 122 -17.33 -10.51 -2.86
N SER A 123 -17.08 -9.23 -2.61
CA SER A 123 -17.19 -8.19 -3.62
C SER A 123 -16.26 -8.45 -4.82
N PRO A 124 -16.75 -8.33 -6.07
CA PRO A 124 -15.90 -8.47 -7.26
C PRO A 124 -14.85 -7.34 -7.39
N ARG A 125 -14.92 -6.33 -6.52
CA ARG A 125 -13.98 -5.21 -6.44
C ARG A 125 -12.89 -5.41 -5.39
N LEU A 126 -12.90 -6.51 -4.65
CA LEU A 126 -11.96 -6.79 -3.57
C LEU A 126 -11.13 -8.04 -3.86
N PHE A 127 -9.82 -7.84 -4.04
CA PHE A 127 -8.83 -8.90 -4.18
C PHE A 127 -7.96 -8.89 -2.91
N SER A 128 -7.99 -9.98 -2.14
CA SER A 128 -7.41 -10.02 -0.79
C SER A 128 -6.63 -11.32 -0.53
N SER A 129 -5.85 -11.38 0.56
CA SER A 129 -5.01 -12.54 0.93
C SER A 129 -3.95 -12.93 -0.11
N LEU A 130 -3.46 -11.96 -0.86
CA LEU A 130 -2.53 -12.13 -1.98
C LEU A 130 -1.08 -12.23 -1.51
N LEU A 131 -0.57 -13.44 -1.27
CA LEU A 131 0.83 -13.70 -0.93
C LEU A 131 1.46 -14.70 -1.95
N PRO A 132 2.70 -14.46 -2.42
CA PRO A 132 3.51 -13.25 -2.21
C PRO A 132 2.87 -12.02 -2.88
N PRO A 133 2.96 -10.82 -2.28
CA PRO A 133 2.17 -9.66 -2.71
C PRO A 133 2.48 -9.21 -4.13
N GLU A 134 3.72 -9.33 -4.57
CA GLU A 134 4.17 -8.85 -5.88
C GLU A 134 3.51 -9.61 -7.04
N GLU A 135 3.69 -10.94 -7.06
CA GLU A 135 3.12 -11.81 -8.09
C GLU A 135 1.59 -11.83 -8.02
N LYS A 136 1.03 -11.96 -6.81
CA LYS A 136 -0.42 -12.10 -6.64
C LYS A 136 -1.19 -10.81 -6.91
N LYS A 137 -0.59 -9.64 -6.68
CA LYS A 137 -1.20 -8.37 -7.12
C LYS A 137 -1.13 -8.24 -8.64
N ALA A 138 -0.03 -8.65 -9.29
CA ALA A 138 0.04 -8.65 -10.76
C ALA A 138 -1.03 -9.55 -11.39
N GLU A 139 -1.23 -10.77 -10.87
CA GLU A 139 -2.32 -11.67 -11.27
C GLU A 139 -3.70 -10.99 -11.11
N ALA A 140 -3.95 -10.35 -9.96
CA ALA A 140 -5.20 -9.64 -9.71
C ALA A 140 -5.44 -8.49 -10.70
N LEU A 141 -4.41 -7.74 -11.09
CA LEU A 141 -4.52 -6.69 -12.12
C LEU A 141 -4.86 -7.28 -13.49
N GLY A 142 -4.37 -8.48 -13.81
CA GLY A 142 -4.79 -9.24 -14.99
C GLY A 142 -6.31 -9.48 -14.98
N HIS A 143 -6.82 -10.09 -13.91
CA HIS A 143 -8.25 -10.34 -13.75
C HIS A 143 -9.11 -9.06 -13.76
N ILE A 144 -8.61 -7.96 -13.17
CA ILE A 144 -9.30 -6.66 -13.19
C ILE A 144 -9.36 -6.12 -14.63
N SER A 145 -8.31 -6.30 -15.41
CA SER A 145 -8.25 -5.81 -16.80
C SER A 145 -9.32 -6.44 -17.69
N GLU A 146 -9.77 -7.65 -17.36
CA GLU A 146 -10.79 -8.42 -18.08
C GLU A 146 -12.23 -8.05 -17.66
N GLN A 147 -12.40 -7.32 -16.54
CA GLN A 147 -13.73 -6.91 -16.08
C GLN A 147 -14.41 -6.02 -17.13
N PRO A 148 -15.75 -6.09 -17.32
CA PRO A 148 -16.44 -5.34 -18.37
C PRO A 148 -16.17 -3.82 -18.35
N THR A 149 -16.05 -3.21 -17.16
CA THR A 149 -15.74 -1.79 -17.01
C THR A 149 -14.30 -1.42 -17.40
N CYS A 150 -13.41 -2.41 -17.43
CA CYS A 150 -11.97 -2.26 -17.60
C CYS A 150 -11.48 -2.84 -18.94
N ALA A 151 -12.23 -3.72 -19.59
CA ALA A 151 -11.83 -4.38 -20.83
C ALA A 151 -11.82 -3.45 -22.06
N SER A 152 -12.51 -2.30 -21.99
CA SER A 152 -12.50 -1.33 -23.09
C SER A 152 -11.09 -0.81 -23.37
N PRO A 153 -10.62 -0.78 -24.64
CA PRO A 153 -9.34 -0.15 -24.99
C PRO A 153 -9.25 1.33 -24.62
N SER A 154 -10.39 2.03 -24.52
CA SER A 154 -10.44 3.43 -24.10
C SER A 154 -10.42 3.60 -22.57
N ALA A 155 -10.65 2.54 -21.80
CA ALA A 155 -10.56 2.61 -20.35
C ALA A 155 -9.09 2.80 -19.94
N ARG A 156 -8.85 3.80 -19.10
CA ARG A 156 -7.53 4.09 -18.53
C ARG A 156 -7.44 3.42 -17.17
N LEU A 157 -6.51 2.48 -17.03
CA LEU A 157 -6.32 1.72 -15.79
C LEU A 157 -5.13 2.28 -15.03
N HIS A 158 -5.33 2.51 -13.73
CA HIS A 158 -4.35 3.12 -12.86
C HIS A 158 -4.16 2.26 -11.62
N PHE A 159 -2.90 1.94 -11.30
CA PHE A 159 -2.56 1.16 -10.12
C PHE A 159 -1.65 1.96 -9.21
N VAL A 160 -2.08 2.15 -7.97
CA VAL A 160 -1.37 2.91 -6.93
C VAL A 160 -1.00 1.96 -5.80
N ASP A 161 0.29 1.86 -5.50
CA ASP A 161 0.82 1.04 -4.41
C ASP A 161 1.96 1.79 -3.71
N ASP A 162 2.22 1.50 -2.44
CA ASP A 162 3.35 2.10 -1.73
C ASP A 162 4.61 1.21 -1.73
N ARG A 163 4.53 -0.01 -2.29
CA ARG A 163 5.64 -0.94 -2.41
C ARG A 163 6.19 -0.97 -3.84
N LEU A 164 7.44 -0.50 -4.02
CA LEU A 164 8.09 -0.43 -5.33
C LEU A 164 8.20 -1.81 -6.00
N ASP A 165 8.56 -2.85 -5.26
CA ASP A 165 8.71 -4.21 -5.81
C ASP A 165 7.42 -4.72 -6.46
N THR A 166 6.25 -4.34 -5.92
CA THR A 166 4.96 -4.70 -6.53
C THR A 166 4.81 -4.04 -7.89
N LEU A 167 5.15 -2.75 -8.00
CA LEU A 167 5.07 -2.04 -9.28
C LEU A 167 6.08 -2.61 -10.29
N LEU A 168 7.29 -2.95 -9.85
CA LEU A 168 8.30 -3.59 -10.70
C LEU A 168 7.85 -4.98 -11.18
N ALA A 169 7.20 -5.78 -10.32
CA ALA A 169 6.63 -7.05 -10.72
C ALA A 169 5.55 -6.89 -11.81
N VAL A 170 4.68 -5.88 -11.68
CA VAL A 170 3.69 -5.55 -12.73
C VAL A 170 4.39 -5.11 -14.03
N ARG A 171 5.46 -4.32 -13.95
CA ARG A 171 6.27 -3.89 -15.11
C ARG A 171 6.93 -5.06 -15.86
N ARG A 172 7.28 -6.14 -15.14
CA ARG A 172 7.90 -7.34 -15.75
C ARG A 172 6.93 -8.15 -16.60
N VAL A 173 5.62 -7.95 -16.45
CA VAL A 173 4.57 -8.59 -17.25
C VAL A 173 4.21 -7.67 -18.42
N PRO A 174 4.61 -7.97 -19.67
CA PRO A 174 4.45 -7.04 -20.79
C PRO A 174 3.01 -6.59 -21.05
N GLU A 175 2.01 -7.46 -20.89
CA GLU A 175 0.62 -7.09 -21.11
C GLU A 175 0.14 -6.08 -20.06
N LEU A 176 0.51 -6.28 -18.78
CA LEU A 176 0.16 -5.36 -17.70
C LEU A 176 0.92 -4.04 -17.82
N ALA A 177 2.21 -4.11 -18.17
CA ALA A 177 3.07 -2.97 -18.42
C ALA A 177 2.54 -2.03 -19.51
N ALA A 178 1.88 -2.57 -20.54
CA ALA A 178 1.24 -1.79 -21.58
C ALA A 178 -0.16 -1.28 -21.17
N ARG A 179 -0.85 -2.02 -20.29
CA ARG A 179 -2.25 -1.75 -19.93
C ARG A 179 -2.41 -0.75 -18.78
N TRP A 180 -1.50 -0.76 -17.81
CA TRP A 180 -1.65 -0.03 -16.55
C TRP A 180 -0.68 1.15 -16.45
N SER A 181 -1.21 2.30 -15.98
CA SER A 181 -0.38 3.38 -15.46
C SER A 181 -0.04 3.09 -14.00
N LEU A 182 1.25 3.02 -13.67
CA LEU A 182 1.73 2.60 -12.35
C LEU A 182 2.22 3.80 -11.54
N TYR A 183 1.82 3.83 -10.27
CA TYR A 183 2.12 4.92 -9.36
C TYR A 183 2.68 4.42 -8.05
N LEU A 184 3.86 4.91 -7.67
CA LEU A 184 4.40 4.72 -6.32
C LEU A 184 3.86 5.86 -5.44
N ALA A 185 3.08 5.50 -4.42
CA ALA A 185 2.55 6.43 -3.43
C ALA A 185 3.69 6.92 -2.51
N ASP A 186 4.17 8.13 -2.70
CA ASP A 186 5.31 8.69 -1.95
C ASP A 186 5.02 8.95 -0.46
N TRP A 187 3.73 8.93 -0.09
CA TRP A 187 3.24 9.14 1.27
C TRP A 187 3.11 7.85 2.09
N GLY A 188 3.39 6.70 1.47
CA GLY A 188 3.37 5.39 2.12
C GLY A 188 4.63 5.07 2.91
N TYR A 189 4.95 3.78 3.04
CA TYR A 189 6.08 3.32 3.85
C TYR A 189 7.40 3.15 3.08
N ASN A 190 7.49 3.53 1.81
CA ASN A 190 8.73 3.44 1.04
C ASN A 190 9.87 4.34 1.57
N THR A 191 11.09 3.89 1.32
CA THR A 191 12.36 4.56 1.58
C THR A 191 12.65 5.66 0.54
N GLU A 192 13.62 6.54 0.82
CA GLU A 192 14.05 7.53 -0.18
C GLU A 192 14.74 6.83 -1.36
N GLU A 193 15.50 5.77 -1.09
CA GLU A 193 16.17 4.95 -2.10
C GLU A 193 15.17 4.33 -3.08
N GLU A 194 14.03 3.83 -2.58
CA GLU A 194 12.93 3.35 -3.42
C GLU A 194 12.29 4.47 -4.24
N ARG A 195 12.11 5.67 -3.66
CA ARG A 195 11.60 6.82 -4.42
C ARG A 195 12.56 7.24 -5.53
N ASP A 196 13.86 7.26 -5.27
CA ASP A 196 14.91 7.55 -6.26
C ASP A 196 15.02 6.48 -7.34
N ALA A 197 14.81 5.21 -6.98
CA ALA A 197 14.71 4.13 -7.95
C ALA A 197 13.46 4.32 -8.83
N ALA A 198 12.30 4.62 -8.25
CA ALA A 198 11.08 4.87 -9.00
C ALA A 198 11.17 6.06 -9.95
N ARG A 199 11.85 7.16 -9.55
CA ARG A 199 12.11 8.32 -10.43
C ARG A 199 12.93 7.96 -11.67
N ARG A 200 13.79 6.93 -11.57
CA ARG A 200 14.64 6.45 -12.65
C ARG A 200 14.01 5.34 -13.48
N GLU A 201 12.92 4.73 -13.01
CA GLU A 201 12.25 3.61 -13.66
C GLU A 201 11.19 4.09 -14.68
N PRO A 202 11.39 3.88 -15.99
CA PRO A 202 10.41 4.26 -16.98
C PRO A 202 9.09 3.51 -16.80
N GLY A 203 7.98 4.26 -16.72
CA GLY A 203 6.63 3.69 -16.59
C GLY A 203 6.12 3.57 -15.15
N ILE A 204 6.93 3.98 -14.16
CA ILE A 204 6.47 4.24 -12.79
C ILE A 204 6.54 5.73 -12.53
N ARG A 205 5.45 6.32 -12.01
CA ARG A 205 5.40 7.72 -11.59
C ARG A 205 5.29 7.80 -10.07
N LEU A 206 6.10 8.65 -9.44
CA LEU A 206 5.80 9.06 -8.06
C LEU A 206 4.49 9.82 -8.04
N LEU A 207 3.62 9.44 -7.11
CA LEU A 207 2.36 10.11 -6.87
C LEU A 207 2.42 10.66 -5.46
N SER A 208 2.06 11.94 -5.32
CA SER A 208 1.88 12.59 -4.02
C SER A 208 0.46 12.44 -3.49
N LEU A 209 0.27 12.57 -2.17
CA LEU A 209 -1.05 12.43 -1.56
C LEU A 209 -2.05 13.45 -2.14
N ALA A 210 -1.59 14.66 -2.43
CA ALA A 210 -2.39 15.71 -3.06
C ALA A 210 -2.81 15.33 -4.50
N GLU A 211 -1.90 14.78 -5.30
CA GLU A 211 -2.22 14.29 -6.64
C GLU A 211 -3.20 13.12 -6.60
N PHE A 212 -3.02 12.17 -5.67
CA PHE A 212 -3.94 11.05 -5.52
C PHE A 212 -5.35 11.51 -5.16
N ARG A 213 -5.49 12.49 -4.25
CA ARG A 213 -6.80 13.08 -3.92
C ARG A 213 -7.47 13.70 -5.15
N ARG A 214 -6.73 14.44 -5.97
CA ARG A 214 -7.25 14.99 -7.24
C ARG A 214 -7.60 13.90 -8.24
N MET A 215 -6.77 12.85 -8.33
CA MET A 215 -6.98 11.73 -9.22
C MET A 215 -8.28 10.97 -8.90
N LEU A 216 -8.62 10.82 -7.62
CA LEU A 216 -9.88 10.20 -7.19
C LEU A 216 -11.11 10.99 -7.67
N THR A 217 -11.00 12.31 -7.82
CA THR A 217 -12.12 13.18 -8.25
C THR A 217 -12.14 13.48 -9.75
N LEU A 218 -10.96 13.62 -10.37
CA LEU A 218 -10.78 14.14 -11.74
C LEU A 218 -10.17 13.11 -12.69
N GLY A 219 -9.83 11.91 -12.21
CA GLY A 219 -9.17 10.88 -13.01
C GLY A 219 -7.77 11.31 -13.43
N ALA A 220 -7.36 10.91 -14.63
CA ALA A 220 -6.04 11.22 -15.17
C ALA A 220 -5.80 12.74 -15.35
N ASP A 221 -6.85 13.54 -15.51
CA ASP A 221 -6.76 14.99 -15.69
C ASP A 221 -6.32 15.69 -14.39
N GLY A 222 -6.64 15.10 -13.23
CA GLY A 222 -6.20 15.59 -11.92
C GLY A 222 -4.69 15.52 -11.66
N LEU A 223 -3.94 14.87 -12.56
CA LEU A 223 -2.49 14.71 -12.50
C LEU A 223 -1.72 15.72 -13.37
N GLN A 224 -2.43 16.59 -14.10
CA GLN A 224 -1.82 17.70 -14.80
C GLN A 224 -1.39 18.78 -13.80
N PRO A 225 -0.29 19.52 -14.07
CA PRO A 225 0.08 20.69 -13.27
C PRO A 225 -1.09 21.67 -13.24
N LEU A 226 -1.40 22.23 -12.07
CA LEU A 226 -2.35 23.34 -11.99
C LEU A 226 -1.77 24.48 -12.84
N GLU A 227 -2.48 24.89 -13.90
CA GLU A 227 -2.14 26.11 -14.62
C GLU A 227 -2.25 27.28 -13.62
N VAL A 228 -1.10 27.81 -13.19
CA VAL A 228 -1.06 29.08 -12.47
C VAL A 228 -1.27 30.14 -13.54
N PRO A 229 -2.34 30.96 -13.49
CA PRO A 229 -2.52 32.03 -14.45
C PRO A 229 -1.32 32.98 -14.34
N ALA A 230 -0.59 33.15 -15.43
CA ALA A 230 0.47 34.15 -15.52
C ALA A 230 -0.18 35.53 -15.42
N GLY A 231 -0.07 36.20 -14.27
CA GLY A 231 -0.53 37.58 -14.12
C GLY A 231 -1.09 38.02 -12.77
N ALA A 232 -1.02 37.23 -11.70
CA ALA A 232 -1.28 37.76 -10.36
C ALA A 232 -0.04 38.49 -9.82
N GLU A 233 0.27 39.66 -10.38
CA GLU A 233 1.11 40.64 -9.69
C GLU A 233 0.42 41.00 -8.37
N VAL A 234 0.97 40.51 -7.27
CA VAL A 234 0.62 40.99 -5.93
C VAL A 234 1.12 42.42 -5.85
N SER A 235 0.21 43.36 -6.11
CA SER A 235 0.41 44.78 -5.82
C SER A 235 0.66 44.92 -4.33
N VAL A 236 1.93 45.14 -3.96
CA VAL A 236 2.30 45.55 -2.60
C VAL A 236 1.97 47.04 -2.49
N ALA A 237 0.76 47.34 -2.05
CA ALA A 237 0.41 48.68 -1.60
C ALA A 237 0.98 48.90 -0.20
N ARG A 238 1.97 49.80 -0.16
CA ARG A 238 2.60 50.55 0.95
C ARG A 238 2.16 50.26 2.39
#